data_AF-A0A7C1E3U3-F1
#
_entry.id   AF-A0A7C1E3U3-F1
#
_cell.length_a   1.000
_cell.length_b   1.000
_cell.length_c   1.000
_cell.angle_alpha   90.00
_cell.angle_beta   90.00
_cell.angle_gamma   90.00
#
_symmetry.space_group_name_H-M   'P 1'
#
loop_
_entity.id
_entity.type
_entity.pdbx_description
1 polymer ?
#
loop_
_entity_poly.entity_id
_entity_poly.type
_entity_poly.pdbx_seq_one_letter_code
_entity_poly.pdbx_strand_id
1 'polypeptide(L)'
;MDYDVNDFPGLYIGMGDIVADGHKIAECIFSLELIIGGAKPLEAEGGFVEFTEGQLPFDDAKKELFFNMSGVISRDHEYYVTEFSCFTNTSLYPKFMVPKPLQILENISESGSEEGSK
;
A
#
# COMPACT_ATOMS: atom_id res chain seq x y z
N MET A 1 -1.21 5.61 -18.28
CA MET A 1 -1.49 4.24 -18.75
C MET A 1 -2.77 3.83 -18.07
N ASP A 2 -3.70 3.22 -18.79
CA ASP A 2 -4.90 2.65 -18.16
C ASP A 2 -4.56 1.20 -17.81
N TYR A 3 -4.43 0.90 -16.52
CA TYR A 3 -4.17 -0.44 -16.02
C TYR A 3 -5.48 -1.24 -15.99
N ASP A 4 -5.46 -2.48 -16.50
CA ASP A 4 -6.59 -3.38 -16.33
C ASP A 4 -6.55 -3.94 -14.90
N VAL A 5 -7.60 -3.64 -14.12
CA VAL A 5 -7.71 -4.10 -12.73
C VAL A 5 -7.62 -5.62 -12.59
N ASN A 6 -7.95 -6.37 -13.65
CA ASN A 6 -7.92 -7.83 -13.66
C ASN A 6 -6.50 -8.43 -13.63
N ASP A 7 -5.48 -7.63 -13.95
CA ASP A 7 -4.08 -8.09 -13.99
C ASP A 7 -3.38 -7.94 -12.63
N PHE A 8 -3.92 -7.13 -11.73
CA PHE A 8 -3.33 -6.79 -10.43
C PHE A 8 -3.72 -7.65 -9.20
N PRO A 9 -4.70 -8.58 -9.22
CA PRO A 9 -5.01 -9.34 -8.01
C PRO A 9 -3.84 -10.21 -7.57
N GLY A 10 -3.46 -10.14 -6.30
CA GLY A 10 -2.40 -10.94 -5.72
C GLY A 10 -1.71 -10.28 -4.54
N LEU A 11 -0.63 -10.93 -4.08
CA LEU A 11 0.19 -10.46 -2.96
C LEU A 11 1.42 -9.71 -3.49
N TYR A 12 1.61 -8.51 -2.98
CA TYR A 12 2.74 -7.63 -3.24
C TYR A 12 3.56 -7.47 -1.97
N ILE A 13 4.87 -7.30 -2.15
CA ILE A 13 5.76 -6.82 -1.11
C ILE A 13 6.09 -5.37 -1.46
N GLY A 14 5.95 -4.48 -0.49
CA GLY A 14 6.26 -3.08 -0.68
C GLY A 14 7.17 -2.51 0.40
N MET A 15 7.78 -1.39 0.05
CA MET A 15 8.50 -0.51 0.97
C MET A 15 8.05 0.91 0.70
N GLY A 16 7.73 1.66 1.75
CA GLY A 16 7.19 3.00 1.57
C GLY A 16 7.22 3.88 2.80
N ASP A 17 7.17 5.17 2.52
CA ASP A 17 7.01 6.23 3.49
C ASP A 17 5.54 6.32 3.92
N ILE A 18 5.34 6.45 5.23
CA ILE A 18 4.07 6.74 5.84
C ILE A 18 4.00 8.23 6.09
N VAL A 19 3.09 8.90 5.38
CA VAL A 19 2.90 10.35 5.44
C VAL A 19 1.56 10.65 6.11
N ALA A 20 1.61 11.41 7.20
CA ALA A 20 0.42 11.91 7.90
C ALA A 20 0.54 13.43 8.06
N ASP A 21 -0.56 14.15 7.84
CA ASP A 21 -0.61 15.62 7.91
C ASP A 21 0.48 16.32 7.07
N GLY A 22 0.89 15.72 5.95
CA GLY A 22 1.91 16.25 5.04
C GLY A 22 3.36 16.01 5.47
N HIS A 23 3.60 15.22 6.53
CA HIS A 23 4.93 14.91 7.04
C HIS A 23 5.19 13.40 7.04
N LYS A 24 6.40 12.98 6.63
CA LYS A 24 6.87 11.60 6.83
C LYS A 24 6.97 11.33 8.33
N ILE A 25 6.24 10.33 8.82
CA ILE A 25 6.25 9.92 10.23
C ILE A 25 6.94 8.57 10.45
N ALA A 26 7.01 7.74 9.40
CA ALA A 26 7.67 6.44 9.44
C ALA A 26 8.02 5.96 8.03
N GLU A 27 8.85 4.93 7.95
CA GLU A 27 9.15 4.14 6.76
C GLU A 27 8.96 2.66 7.13
N CYS A 28 8.36 1.87 6.23
CA CYS A 28 8.07 0.48 6.51
C CYS A 28 8.23 -0.44 5.30
N ILE A 29 8.49 -1.70 5.60
CA ILE A 29 8.27 -2.84 4.71
C ILE A 29 6.88 -3.39 5.02
N PHE A 30 6.09 -3.66 3.99
CA PHE A 30 4.72 -4.16 4.14
C PHE A 30 4.39 -5.23 3.09
N SER A 31 3.40 -6.05 3.42
CA SER A 31 2.68 -6.85 2.44
C SER A 31 1.40 -6.13 2.04
N LEU A 32 1.01 -6.19 0.78
CA LEU A 32 -0.23 -5.64 0.26
C LEU A 32 -0.94 -6.70 -0.57
N GLU A 33 -2.18 -7.03 -0.22
CA GLU A 33 -3.01 -7.96 -0.96
C GLU A 33 -4.09 -7.19 -1.74
N LEU A 34 -4.14 -7.43 -3.05
CA LEU A 34 -5.18 -6.93 -3.96
C LEU A 34 -6.13 -8.07 -4.30
N ILE A 35 -7.42 -7.90 -4.01
CA ILE A 35 -8.41 -8.97 -4.12
C ILE A 35 -9.54 -8.52 -5.05
N ILE A 36 -9.82 -9.31 -6.08
CA ILE A 36 -11.09 -9.22 -6.82
C ILE A 36 -12.06 -10.22 -6.20
N GLY A 37 -13.02 -9.71 -5.42
CA GLY A 37 -14.18 -10.50 -5.03
C GLY A 37 -15.10 -10.63 -6.25
N GLY A 38 -15.48 -11.84 -6.67
CA GLY A 38 -16.15 -12.08 -7.97
C GLY A 38 -17.16 -11.01 -8.45
N ALA A 39 -18.20 -10.70 -7.68
CA ALA A 39 -19.19 -9.66 -8.01
C ALA A 39 -18.96 -8.29 -7.31
N LYS A 40 -17.81 -8.14 -6.66
CA LYS A 40 -17.45 -7.00 -5.82
C LYS A 40 -16.38 -6.13 -6.49
N PRO A 41 -16.30 -4.83 -6.13
CA PRO A 41 -15.18 -3.98 -6.50
C PRO A 41 -13.85 -4.50 -5.91
N LEU A 42 -12.73 -4.09 -6.49
CA LEU A 42 -11.38 -4.34 -5.97
C LEU A 42 -11.32 -4.00 -4.47
N GLU A 43 -10.85 -4.94 -3.66
CA GLU A 43 -10.54 -4.76 -2.24
C GLU A 43 -9.02 -4.78 -2.05
N ALA A 44 -8.51 -4.03 -1.06
CA ALA A 44 -7.09 -4.04 -0.74
C ALA A 44 -6.84 -3.88 0.76
N GLU A 45 -6.03 -4.80 1.31
CA GLU A 45 -5.54 -4.77 2.68
C GLU A 45 -4.05 -5.03 2.72
N GLY A 46 -3.38 -4.53 3.75
CA GLY A 46 -1.96 -4.77 3.94
C GLY A 46 -1.59 -5.01 5.39
N GLY A 47 -0.36 -5.45 5.58
CA GLY A 47 0.23 -5.74 6.88
C GLY A 47 1.61 -5.14 6.99
N PHE A 48 1.87 -4.43 8.09
CA PHE A 48 3.22 -3.96 8.40
C PHE A 48 4.09 -5.18 8.76
N VAL A 49 5.19 -5.34 8.04
CA VAL A 49 6.18 -6.39 8.31
C VAL A 49 7.27 -5.85 9.22
N GLU A 50 7.82 -4.68 8.90
CA GLU A 50 8.90 -4.03 9.65
C GLU A 50 8.84 -2.52 9.46
N PHE A 51 9.17 -1.75 10.51
CA PHE A 51 9.43 -0.32 10.43
C PHE A 51 10.95 -0.09 10.40
N THR A 52 11.44 0.52 9.32
CA THR A 52 12.86 0.82 9.13
C THR A 52 13.24 2.17 9.73
N GLU A 53 12.28 3.10 9.78
CA GLU A 53 12.41 4.42 10.40
C GLU A 53 11.08 4.83 11.07
N GLY A 54 11.16 5.50 12.22
CA GLY A 54 9.98 6.04 12.90
C GLY A 54 9.02 4.96 13.43
N GLN A 55 7.82 5.39 13.81
CA GLN A 55 6.76 4.50 14.30
C GLN A 55 5.39 5.18 14.17
N LEU A 56 4.32 4.38 14.12
CA LEU A 56 2.96 4.92 14.09
C LEU A 56 2.58 5.52 15.45
N PRO A 57 2.05 6.76 15.49
CA PRO A 57 1.54 7.36 16.71
C PRO A 57 0.15 6.79 17.02
N PHE A 58 0.10 5.59 17.60
CA PHE A 58 -1.15 5.08 18.19
C PHE A 58 -1.49 5.93 19.41
N ASP A 59 -2.59 6.67 19.30
CA ASP A 59 -3.19 7.39 20.41
C ASP A 59 -4.47 6.65 20.80
N ASP A 60 -4.57 6.20 22.04
CA ASP A 60 -5.76 5.52 22.58
C ASP A 60 -7.03 6.39 22.45
N ALA A 61 -6.89 7.71 22.28
CA ALA A 61 -7.99 8.63 22.01
C ALA A 61 -8.38 8.69 20.52
N LYS A 62 -7.46 8.39 19.59
CA LYS A 62 -7.74 8.36 18.14
C LYS A 62 -8.15 6.95 17.73
N LYS A 63 -9.46 6.78 17.50
CA LYS A 63 -10.04 5.50 17.06
C LYS A 63 -9.44 5.00 15.74
N GLU A 64 -8.96 5.89 14.88
CA GLU A 64 -8.39 5.56 13.56
C GLU A 64 -7.24 6.51 13.22
N LEU A 65 -6.16 5.96 12.66
CA LEU A 65 -5.04 6.69 12.08
C LEU A 65 -5.16 6.61 10.56
N PHE A 66 -5.37 7.76 9.92
CA PHE A 66 -5.34 7.90 8.46
C PHE A 66 -3.97 8.42 8.01
N PHE A 67 -3.44 7.85 6.95
CA PHE A 67 -2.14 8.21 6.38
C PHE A 67 -2.10 7.90 4.89
N ASN A 68 -1.14 8.46 4.17
CA ASN A 68 -0.80 8.02 2.82
C ASN A 68 0.43 7.13 2.89
N MET A 69 0.39 6.02 2.17
CA MET A 69 1.55 5.19 1.86
C MET A 69 2.09 5.65 0.51
N SER A 70 3.36 6.05 0.44
CA SER A 70 4.04 6.41 -0.80
C SER A 70 5.29 5.55 -0.93
N GLY A 71 5.40 4.75 -1.99
CA GLY A 71 6.50 3.83 -2.10
C GLY A 71 6.45 2.90 -3.30
N VAL A 72 7.23 1.83 -3.22
CA VAL A 72 7.32 0.81 -4.27
C VAL A 72 6.57 -0.42 -3.80
N ILE A 73 5.70 -0.96 -4.65
CA ILE A 73 5.14 -2.30 -4.52
C ILE A 73 5.72 -3.18 -5.63
N SER A 74 6.01 -4.42 -5.29
CA SER A 74 6.64 -5.37 -6.21
C SER A 74 5.98 -6.73 -6.10
N ARG A 75 5.91 -7.41 -7.23
CA ARG A 75 5.43 -8.77 -7.35
C ARG A 75 6.09 -9.41 -8.55
N ASP A 76 6.53 -10.66 -8.39
CA ASP A 76 7.23 -11.40 -9.42
C ASP A 76 8.45 -10.60 -9.95
N HIS A 77 8.52 -10.31 -11.25
CA HIS A 77 9.60 -9.54 -11.88
C HIS A 77 9.21 -8.08 -12.17
N GLU A 78 8.12 -7.60 -11.57
CA GLU A 78 7.56 -6.27 -11.82
C GLU A 78 7.56 -5.41 -10.55
N TYR A 79 7.77 -4.10 -10.74
CA TYR A 79 7.65 -3.11 -9.69
C TYR A 79 6.80 -1.92 -10.15
N TYR A 80 6.14 -1.28 -9.18
CA TYR A 80 5.31 -0.10 -9.37
C TYR A 80 5.59 0.91 -8.26
N VAL A 81 5.85 2.16 -8.63
CA VAL A 81 5.92 3.28 -7.69
C VAL A 81 4.54 3.92 -7.61
N THR A 82 3.93 3.93 -6.44
CA THR A 82 2.55 4.38 -6.23
C THR A 82 2.35 5.07 -4.88
N GLU A 83 1.27 5.84 -4.78
CA GLU A 83 0.81 6.43 -3.53
C GLU A 83 -0.67 6.14 -3.32
N PHE A 84 -1.05 5.73 -2.11
CA PHE A 84 -2.45 5.43 -1.78
C PHE A 84 -2.76 5.73 -0.32
N SER A 85 -3.97 6.24 -0.08
CA SER A 85 -4.46 6.46 1.27
C SER A 85 -4.73 5.15 1.97
N CYS A 86 -4.47 5.12 3.28
CA CYS A 86 -4.62 3.99 4.16
C CYS A 86 -5.24 4.41 5.48
N PHE A 87 -5.77 3.45 6.23
CA PHE A 87 -6.03 3.63 7.65
C PHE A 87 -5.71 2.39 8.46
N THR A 88 -5.41 2.59 9.74
CA THR A 88 -5.25 1.53 10.74
C THR A 88 -5.77 1.99 12.10
N ASN A 89 -5.86 1.08 13.05
CA ASN A 89 -6.14 1.37 14.45
C ASN A 89 -5.60 0.25 15.34
N THR A 90 -5.71 0.42 16.66
CA THR A 90 -5.21 -0.56 17.64
C THR A 90 -5.86 -1.94 17.52
N SER A 91 -7.08 -2.04 16.98
CA SER A 91 -7.77 -3.32 16.76
C SER A 91 -7.38 -4.00 15.45
N LEU A 92 -6.90 -3.24 14.45
CA LEU A 92 -6.44 -3.75 13.16
C LEU A 92 -4.95 -4.08 13.16
N TYR A 93 -4.15 -3.38 13.97
CA TYR A 93 -2.70 -3.54 13.99
C TYR A 93 -2.28 -5.01 14.19
N PRO A 94 -1.33 -5.54 13.38
CA PRO A 94 -0.43 -4.85 12.45
C PRO A 94 -0.96 -4.63 11.03
N LYS A 95 -2.27 -4.70 10.79
CA LYS A 95 -2.88 -4.46 9.47
C LYS A 95 -3.20 -3.01 9.20
N PHE A 96 -3.30 -2.66 7.92
CA PHE A 96 -3.92 -1.44 7.42
C PHE A 96 -4.87 -1.77 6.27
N MET A 97 -5.86 -0.91 6.07
CA MET A 97 -6.85 -1.04 5.00
C MET A 97 -6.68 0.09 4.00
N VAL A 98 -6.96 -0.18 2.72
CA VAL A 98 -6.95 0.83 1.66
C VAL A 98 -8.40 1.18 1.32
N PRO A 99 -8.94 2.34 1.76
CA PRO A 99 -10.34 2.69 1.57
C PRO A 99 -10.71 2.94 0.10
N LYS A 100 -9.72 3.20 -0.76
CA LYS A 100 -9.91 3.39 -2.21
C LYS A 100 -8.88 2.56 -2.99
N PRO A 101 -9.06 1.23 -3.10
CA PRO A 101 -8.07 0.33 -3.70
C PRO A 101 -7.63 0.72 -5.12
N LEU A 102 -8.53 1.29 -5.92
CA LEU A 102 -8.21 1.74 -7.28
C LEU A 102 -7.12 2.82 -7.32
N GLN A 103 -6.95 3.61 -6.25
CA GLN A 103 -5.88 4.62 -6.18
C GLN A 103 -4.49 4.02 -6.31
N ILE A 104 -4.31 2.76 -5.89
CA ILE A 104 -3.03 2.06 -6.03
C ILE A 104 -2.62 1.99 -7.50
N LEU A 105 -3.59 1.79 -8.41
CA LEU A 105 -3.38 1.68 -9.85
C LEU A 105 -3.40 3.05 -10.54
N GLU A 106 -4.35 3.90 -10.16
CA GLU A 106 -4.51 5.25 -10.74
C GLU A 106 -3.29 6.15 -10.47
N ASN A 107 -2.59 5.92 -9.37
CA ASN A 107 -1.44 6.73 -8.94
C ASN A 107 -0.08 6.09 -9.27
N ILE A 108 -0.04 5.03 -10.09
CA ILE A 108 1.25 4.49 -10.53
C ILE A 108 1.97 5.56 -11.37
N SER A 109 3.10 6.02 -10.85
CA SER A 109 3.93 7.06 -11.45
C SER A 109 5.11 6.51 -12.25
N GLU A 110 5.58 5.32 -11.88
CA GLU A 110 6.64 4.59 -12.55
C GLU A 110 6.35 3.07 -12.46
N SER A 111 6.71 2.34 -13.51
CA SER A 111 6.63 0.88 -13.54
C SER A 111 7.83 0.32 -14.30
N GLY A 112 8.32 -0.85 -13.91
CA GLY A 112 9.37 -1.55 -14.65
C GLY A 112 9.33 -3.06 -14.47
N SER A 113 10.03 -3.76 -15.37
CA SER A 113 10.19 -5.20 -15.34
C SER A 113 11.64 -5.62 -15.58
N GLU A 114 12.07 -6.73 -14.98
CA GLU A 114 13.45 -7.23 -15.14
C GLU A 114 13.75 -7.74 -16.58
N GLU A 115 12.72 -7.95 -17.42
CA GLU A 115 12.87 -8.44 -18.80
C GLU A 115 13.48 -7.41 -19.78
N GLY A 116 13.61 -6.14 -19.37
CA GLY A 116 14.20 -5.06 -20.17
C GLY A 116 15.72 -4.93 -20.11
N SER A 117 16.42 -5.77 -19.34
CA SER A 117 17.88 -5.73 -19.20
C SER A 117 18.56 -6.74 -20.14
N LYS A 118 18.65 -6.42 -21.44
CA LYS A 118 19.55 -7.10 -22.39
C LYS A 118 20.38 -6.10 -23.19
#